data_AF-A0A838R9L3-F1
#
_entry.id   AF-A0A838R9L3-F1
#
_cell.length_a   1.000
_cell.length_b   1.000
_cell.length_c   1.000
_cell.angle_alpha   90.00
_cell.angle_beta   90.00
_cell.angle_gamma   90.00
#
_symmetry.space_group_name_H-M   'P 1'
#
loop_
_entity.id
_entity.type
_entity.pdbx_description
1 polymer ?
#
loop_
_entity_poly.entity_id
_entity_poly.type
_entity_poly.pdbx_seq_one_letter_code
_entity_poly.pdbx_strand_id
1 'polypeptide(L)'
;MMLQTFQKWYPAKWELAKTDRNLFWLAWLLHLPLPVFLFYAIANGDWPNILGNSLAIAVSFAPRWIESRSQNRFPALGEFAIALTLFVETLGRTFHLYEEKANLQHLYEELWQYDTYAHGIEIGALVTFIVLLLYAFLLEHKVDYDSWFVILMGVAFGFALGGAWEIFEWTIDLLFDAGYQDGLNDTMVDILAGAVGAFIGSLAARSYRRRNGDKEVKEELPIFYEWF
;
A
#
# COMPACT_ATOMS: atom_id res chain seq x y z
N MET A 1 10.11 7.87 28.68
CA MET A 1 10.99 6.84 28.10
C MET A 1 10.73 6.67 26.59
N MET A 2 9.50 6.39 26.13
CA MET A 2 9.14 6.31 24.68
C MET A 2 9.54 7.56 23.85
N LEU A 3 9.31 8.76 24.39
CA LEU A 3 9.67 10.04 23.75
C LEU A 3 11.18 10.24 23.57
N GLN A 4 12.02 9.68 24.45
CA GLN A 4 13.47 9.83 24.38
C GLN A 4 14.10 8.83 23.41
N THR A 5 13.52 7.63 23.26
CA THR A 5 13.88 6.69 22.18
C THR A 5 13.48 7.25 20.82
N PHE A 6 12.34 7.95 20.74
CA PHE A 6 11.86 8.63 19.53
C PHE A 6 12.89 9.66 19.02
N GLN A 7 13.38 10.56 19.89
CA GLN A 7 14.40 11.57 19.54
C GLN A 7 15.79 10.99 19.19
N LYS A 8 16.11 9.77 19.63
CA LYS A 8 17.40 9.15 19.31
C LYS A 8 17.43 8.54 17.90
N TRP A 9 16.25 8.17 17.36
CA TRP A 9 16.05 7.72 15.99
C TRP A 9 15.61 8.85 15.04
N TYR A 10 15.11 9.96 15.59
CA TYR A 10 14.76 11.18 14.85
C TYR A 10 15.72 12.32 15.22
N PRO A 11 16.76 12.60 14.40
CA PRO A 11 17.52 13.82 14.58
C PRO A 11 16.57 15.04 14.54
N ALA A 12 16.86 16.05 15.35
CA ALA A 12 16.07 17.28 15.50
C ALA A 12 15.85 18.10 14.21
N LYS A 13 16.34 17.63 13.06
CA LYS A 13 16.11 18.23 11.73
C LYS A 13 14.69 17.99 11.20
N TRP A 14 13.89 17.12 11.81
CA TRP A 14 12.67 16.59 11.20
C TRP A 14 11.40 16.80 12.04
N GLU A 15 11.04 18.07 12.30
CA GLU A 15 9.71 18.39 12.81
C GLU A 15 8.67 18.00 11.75
N LEU A 16 7.95 16.90 11.99
CA LEU A 16 6.87 16.46 11.12
C LEU A 16 5.78 17.53 11.07
N ALA A 17 5.39 17.92 9.86
CA ALA A 17 4.09 18.54 9.62
C ALA A 17 3.01 17.68 10.32
N LYS A 18 1.96 18.32 10.84
CA LYS A 18 0.95 17.63 11.65
C LYS A 18 0.31 16.45 10.89
N THR A 19 0.18 16.58 9.58
CA THR A 19 -0.37 15.57 8.65
C THR A 19 0.53 14.34 8.56
N ASP A 20 1.83 14.51 8.36
CA ASP A 20 2.82 13.42 8.36
C ASP A 20 2.82 12.61 9.66
N ARG A 21 2.64 13.29 10.80
CA ARG A 21 2.61 12.65 12.11
C ARG A 21 1.43 11.69 12.26
N ASN A 22 0.27 12.05 11.73
CA ASN A 22 -0.92 11.20 11.80
C ASN A 22 -0.77 9.97 10.89
N LEU A 23 -0.33 10.16 9.65
CA LEU A 23 -0.10 9.07 8.71
C LEU A 23 0.97 8.09 9.23
N PHE A 24 2.03 8.62 9.84
CA PHE A 24 3.02 7.81 10.53
C PHE A 24 2.39 6.94 11.63
N TRP A 25 1.63 7.53 12.56
CA TRP A 25 1.00 6.74 13.62
C TRP A 25 -0.02 5.73 13.09
N LEU A 26 -0.77 6.09 12.04
CA LEU A 26 -1.68 5.16 11.38
C LEU A 26 -0.92 3.99 10.73
N ALA A 27 0.19 4.25 10.05
CA ALA A 27 1.04 3.20 9.50
C ALA A 27 1.53 2.27 10.62
N TRP A 28 1.99 2.81 11.75
CA TRP A 28 2.40 2.00 12.90
C TRP A 28 1.27 1.19 13.50
N LEU A 29 0.06 1.74 13.58
CA LEU A 29 -1.12 1.00 14.04
C LEU A 29 -1.40 -0.21 13.13
N LEU A 30 -1.23 -0.07 11.81
CA LEU A 30 -1.39 -1.16 10.84
C LEU A 30 -0.27 -2.22 10.92
N HIS A 31 0.91 -1.86 11.44
CA HIS A 31 1.99 -2.82 11.68
C HIS A 31 1.76 -3.70 12.92
N LEU A 32 1.00 -3.23 13.92
CA LEU A 32 0.83 -3.97 15.18
C LEU A 32 0.17 -5.34 15.01
N PRO A 33 -0.82 -5.53 14.12
CA PRO A 33 -1.42 -6.84 13.88
C PRO A 33 -0.52 -7.83 13.14
N LEU A 34 0.41 -7.38 12.28
CA LEU A 34 1.19 -8.28 11.42
C LEU A 34 1.96 -9.36 12.20
N PRO A 35 2.69 -9.04 13.29
CA PRO A 35 3.31 -10.07 14.13
C PRO A 35 2.29 -11.01 14.76
N VAL A 36 1.10 -10.52 15.13
CA VAL A 36 0.03 -11.34 15.72
C VAL A 36 -0.48 -12.36 14.69
N PHE A 37 -0.68 -11.95 13.44
CA PHE A 37 -1.06 -12.83 12.34
C PHE A 37 0.02 -13.88 12.06
N LEU A 38 1.29 -13.50 12.08
CA LEU A 38 2.40 -14.45 11.96
C LEU A 38 2.39 -15.48 13.11
N PHE A 39 2.26 -15.04 14.36
CA PHE A 39 2.19 -15.97 15.49
C PHE A 39 0.98 -16.90 15.42
N TYR A 40 -0.17 -16.39 14.97
CA TYR A 40 -1.36 -17.20 14.74
C TYR A 40 -1.10 -18.26 13.66
N ALA A 41 -0.51 -17.90 12.53
CA ALA A 41 -0.17 -18.85 11.47
C ALA A 41 0.82 -19.94 11.96
N ILE A 42 1.84 -19.55 12.74
CA ILE A 42 2.78 -20.49 13.37
C ILE A 42 2.07 -21.45 14.31
N ALA A 43 1.16 -20.94 15.16
CA ALA A 43 0.42 -21.76 16.12
C ALA A 43 -0.49 -22.80 15.46
N ASN A 44 -0.99 -22.50 14.25
CA ASN A 44 -1.84 -23.40 13.48
C ASN A 44 -1.07 -24.26 12.46
N GLY A 45 0.25 -24.05 12.30
CA GLY A 45 1.06 -24.77 11.32
C GLY A 45 0.74 -24.42 9.86
N ASP A 46 0.20 -23.22 9.62
CA ASP A 46 -0.20 -22.73 8.30
C ASP A 46 1.01 -22.17 7.55
N TRP A 47 1.73 -23.05 6.84
CA TRP A 47 2.95 -22.70 6.12
C TRP A 47 2.80 -21.59 5.07
N PRO A 48 1.76 -21.60 4.21
CA PRO A 48 1.51 -20.49 3.29
C PRO A 48 1.42 -19.14 4.01
N ASN A 49 0.65 -19.05 5.09
CA ASN A 49 0.50 -17.79 5.83
C ASN A 49 1.72 -17.42 6.67
N ILE A 50 2.51 -18.39 7.15
CA ILE A 50 3.81 -18.11 7.77
C ILE A 50 4.73 -17.41 6.78
N LEU A 51 4.84 -17.94 5.54
CA LEU A 51 5.68 -17.35 4.50
C LEU A 51 5.17 -15.97 4.07
N GLY A 52 3.87 -15.86 3.78
CA GLY A 52 3.24 -14.61 3.37
C GLY A 52 3.38 -13.51 4.42
N ASN A 53 3.03 -13.78 5.68
CA ASN A 53 3.13 -12.81 6.77
C ASN A 53 4.61 -12.43 7.06
N SER A 54 5.55 -13.37 6.94
CA SER A 54 6.98 -13.08 7.11
C SER A 54 7.48 -12.12 6.02
N LEU A 55 7.08 -12.35 4.76
CA LEU A 55 7.41 -11.48 3.64
C LEU A 55 6.76 -10.10 3.82
N ALA A 56 5.48 -10.04 4.18
CA ALA A 56 4.77 -8.79 4.43
C ALA A 56 5.48 -7.96 5.50
N ILE A 57 5.82 -8.55 6.65
CA ILE A 57 6.59 -7.86 7.70
C ILE A 57 7.93 -7.35 7.14
N ALA A 58 8.67 -8.18 6.39
CA ALA A 58 9.96 -7.77 5.83
C ALA A 58 9.82 -6.57 4.88
N VAL A 59 8.83 -6.58 3.98
CA VAL A 59 8.56 -5.50 3.03
C VAL A 59 8.05 -4.24 3.75
N SER A 60 7.22 -4.38 4.77
CA SER A 60 6.67 -3.24 5.51
C SER A 60 7.75 -2.41 6.22
N PHE A 61 8.88 -3.04 6.59
CA PHE A 61 10.04 -2.34 7.15
C PHE A 61 11.03 -1.81 6.10
N ALA A 62 10.83 -2.10 4.81
CA ALA A 62 11.71 -1.61 3.74
C ALA A 62 11.84 -0.07 3.71
N PRO A 63 10.76 0.73 3.87
CA PRO A 63 10.87 2.19 3.98
C PRO A 63 11.89 2.66 5.01
N ARG A 64 11.91 2.08 6.21
CA ARG A 64 12.82 2.49 7.29
C ARG A 64 14.25 2.04 7.04
N TRP A 65 14.40 0.86 6.45
CA TRP A 65 15.70 0.39 6.02
C TRP A 65 16.31 1.29 4.94
N ILE A 66 15.48 1.74 4.00
CA ILE A 66 15.77 2.73 2.95
C ILE A 66 16.15 4.08 3.60
N GLU A 67 15.36 4.60 4.53
CA GLU A 67 15.69 5.82 5.31
C GLU A 67 17.02 5.71 6.04
N SER A 68 17.30 4.58 6.69
CA SER A 68 18.51 4.40 7.49
C SER A 68 19.81 4.51 6.68
N ARG A 69 19.72 4.39 5.35
CA ARG A 69 20.85 4.55 4.43
C ARG A 69 20.81 5.82 3.61
N SER A 70 19.84 6.68 3.84
CA SER A 70 19.64 7.90 3.08
C SER A 70 19.77 9.14 3.94
N GLN A 71 20.08 10.26 3.27
CA GLN A 71 19.97 11.58 3.89
C GLN A 71 18.51 12.07 3.92
N ASN A 72 17.64 11.42 3.14
CA ASN A 72 16.23 11.78 2.96
C ASN A 72 15.31 10.80 3.67
N ARG A 73 14.14 11.30 4.02
CA ARG A 73 13.07 10.52 4.62
C ARG A 73 12.20 9.86 3.57
N PHE A 74 11.67 8.71 3.94
CA PHE A 74 10.62 8.08 3.19
C PHE A 74 9.30 8.79 3.53
N PRO A 75 8.48 9.13 2.53
CA PRO A 75 7.25 9.86 2.79
C PRO A 75 6.28 9.07 3.68
N ALA A 76 5.70 9.71 4.70
CA ALA A 76 4.80 9.05 5.65
C ALA A 76 3.56 8.47 4.96
N LEU A 77 3.07 9.11 3.89
CA LEU A 77 1.97 8.57 3.08
C LEU A 77 2.37 7.27 2.37
N GLY A 78 3.60 7.18 1.85
CA GLY A 78 4.08 5.95 1.22
C GLY A 78 4.19 4.81 2.24
N GLU A 79 4.72 5.11 3.44
CA GLU A 79 4.80 4.12 4.53
C GLU A 79 3.40 3.64 4.92
N PHE A 80 2.44 4.58 5.02
CA PHE A 80 1.04 4.24 5.25
C PHE A 80 0.42 3.40 4.13
N ALA A 81 0.65 3.76 2.86
CA ALA A 81 0.10 3.02 1.71
C ALA A 81 0.62 1.58 1.65
N ILE A 82 1.92 1.38 1.88
CA ILE A 82 2.54 0.05 1.96
C ILE A 82 1.99 -0.71 3.17
N ALA A 83 1.93 -0.09 4.34
CA ALA A 83 1.41 -0.73 5.55
C ALA A 83 -0.06 -1.14 5.41
N LEU A 84 -0.88 -0.28 4.78
CA LEU A 84 -2.28 -0.57 4.51
C LEU A 84 -2.43 -1.74 3.54
N THR A 85 -1.65 -1.74 2.46
CA THR A 85 -1.65 -2.82 1.48
C THR A 85 -1.34 -4.16 2.13
N LEU A 86 -0.21 -4.22 2.85
CA LEU A 86 0.22 -5.45 3.50
C LEU A 86 -0.72 -5.87 4.64
N PHE A 87 -1.35 -4.92 5.33
CA PHE A 87 -2.35 -5.22 6.34
C PHE A 87 -3.62 -5.85 5.76
N VAL A 88 -4.14 -5.33 4.65
CA VAL A 88 -5.34 -5.87 3.99
C VAL A 88 -5.06 -7.29 3.51
N GLU A 89 -4.04 -7.48 2.69
CA GLU A 89 -3.58 -8.79 2.21
C GLU A 89 -3.42 -9.83 3.35
N THR A 90 -2.65 -9.49 4.39
CA THR A 90 -2.39 -10.43 5.49
C THR A 90 -3.62 -10.70 6.35
N LEU A 91 -4.51 -9.72 6.50
CA LEU A 91 -5.79 -9.88 7.19
C LEU A 91 -6.67 -10.89 6.43
N GLY A 92 -6.85 -10.68 5.13
CA GLY A 92 -7.67 -11.55 4.30
C GLY A 92 -7.18 -13.00 4.33
N ARG A 93 -5.87 -13.20 4.19
CA ARG A 93 -5.27 -14.53 4.21
C ARG A 93 -5.35 -15.21 5.58
N THR A 94 -5.12 -14.47 6.65
CA THR A 94 -5.16 -15.01 8.03
C THR A 94 -6.57 -15.46 8.42
N PHE A 95 -7.59 -14.79 7.90
CA PHE A 95 -9.00 -15.07 8.20
C PHE A 95 -9.73 -15.80 7.06
N HIS A 96 -9.02 -16.28 6.04
CA HIS A 96 -9.57 -17.00 4.89
C HIS A 96 -10.68 -16.23 4.15
N LEU A 97 -10.55 -14.90 4.07
CA LEU A 97 -11.57 -14.03 3.46
C LEU A 97 -11.56 -14.09 1.93
N TYR A 98 -10.48 -14.57 1.33
CA TYR A 98 -10.36 -14.81 -0.11
C TYR A 98 -11.08 -16.09 -0.57
N GLU A 99 -11.39 -17.01 0.34
CA GLU A 99 -12.03 -18.27 -0.04
C GLU A 99 -13.54 -18.08 -0.30
N GLU A 100 -14.01 -18.40 -1.51
CA GLU A 100 -15.43 -18.37 -1.90
C GLU A 100 -16.34 -19.18 -0.95
N LYS A 101 -15.75 -20.14 -0.21
CA LYS A 101 -16.40 -20.99 0.79
C LYS A 101 -16.07 -20.61 2.24
N ALA A 102 -15.84 -19.33 2.54
CA ALA A 102 -15.78 -18.82 3.92
C ALA A 102 -17.15 -18.97 4.62
N ASN A 103 -17.56 -20.21 4.89
CA ASN A 103 -18.72 -20.66 5.65
C ASN A 103 -18.47 -20.48 7.15
N LEU A 104 -18.09 -19.28 7.56
CA LEU A 104 -18.23 -18.88 8.95
C LEU A 104 -19.71 -18.56 9.17
N GLN A 105 -20.44 -19.57 9.68
CA GLN A 105 -21.81 -19.51 10.21
C GLN A 105 -22.34 -18.06 10.38
N HIS A 106 -23.09 -17.60 9.38
CA HIS A 106 -24.02 -16.46 9.42
C HIS A 106 -23.52 -15.08 9.89
N LEU A 107 -22.22 -14.76 9.83
CA LEU A 107 -21.76 -13.41 10.25
C LEU A 107 -21.36 -12.47 9.09
N TYR A 108 -21.04 -12.98 7.89
CA TYR A 108 -20.43 -12.15 6.84
C TYR A 108 -20.89 -12.50 5.42
N GLU A 109 -22.20 -12.51 5.17
CA GLU A 109 -22.77 -12.70 3.82
C GLU A 109 -22.41 -11.56 2.84
N GLU A 110 -21.82 -10.45 3.30
CA GLU A 110 -21.39 -9.30 2.48
C GLU A 110 -19.88 -9.29 2.14
N LEU A 111 -19.06 -10.16 2.76
CA LEU A 111 -17.60 -10.20 2.54
C LEU A 111 -17.16 -11.17 1.44
N TRP A 112 -18.09 -11.77 0.68
CA TRP A 112 -17.76 -12.69 -0.42
C TRP A 112 -17.00 -12.05 -1.58
N GLN A 113 -16.90 -10.71 -1.62
CA GLN A 113 -16.10 -9.96 -2.59
C GLN A 113 -14.85 -9.34 -1.94
N TYR A 114 -14.37 -9.91 -0.84
CA TYR A 114 -13.21 -9.38 -0.13
C TYR A 114 -12.02 -9.19 -1.07
N ASP A 115 -11.77 -10.16 -1.93
CA ASP A 115 -10.69 -10.13 -2.91
C ASP A 115 -10.74 -8.88 -3.79
N THR A 116 -11.85 -8.71 -4.53
CA THR A 116 -12.11 -7.52 -5.34
C THR A 116 -12.02 -6.21 -4.55
N TYR A 117 -12.49 -6.17 -3.30
CA TYR A 117 -12.36 -4.98 -2.45
C TYR A 117 -10.90 -4.73 -2.04
N ALA A 118 -10.14 -5.77 -1.71
CA ALA A 118 -8.72 -5.69 -1.39
C ALA A 118 -7.96 -5.09 -2.58
N HIS A 119 -8.14 -5.64 -3.78
CA HIS A 119 -7.56 -5.10 -5.01
C HIS A 119 -7.82 -3.61 -5.20
N GLY A 120 -9.06 -3.16 -5.01
CA GLY A 120 -9.41 -1.74 -5.09
C GLY A 120 -8.74 -0.87 -4.02
N ILE A 121 -8.74 -1.32 -2.76
CA ILE A 121 -8.19 -0.56 -1.61
C ILE A 121 -6.67 -0.45 -1.73
N GLU A 122 -6.00 -1.57 -1.98
CA GLU A 122 -4.55 -1.68 -2.01
C GLU A 122 -3.95 -0.88 -3.17
N ILE A 123 -4.44 -1.13 -4.39
CA ILE A 123 -3.99 -0.41 -5.58
C ILE A 123 -4.35 1.07 -5.45
N GLY A 124 -5.52 1.42 -4.91
CA GLY A 124 -5.89 2.81 -4.66
C GLY A 124 -4.95 3.53 -3.70
N ALA A 125 -4.53 2.88 -2.61
CA ALA A 125 -3.57 3.43 -1.66
C ALA A 125 -2.20 3.65 -2.30
N LEU A 126 -1.67 2.65 -3.01
CA LEU A 126 -0.39 2.73 -3.71
C LEU A 126 -0.42 3.80 -4.81
N VAL A 127 -1.47 3.86 -5.62
CA VAL A 127 -1.62 4.86 -6.69
C VAL A 127 -1.76 6.27 -6.12
N THR A 128 -2.42 6.45 -4.97
CA THR A 128 -2.46 7.77 -4.31
C THR A 128 -1.04 8.28 -4.03
N PHE A 129 -0.18 7.42 -3.51
CA PHE A 129 1.22 7.75 -3.26
C PHE A 129 1.99 8.01 -4.57
N ILE A 130 1.88 7.12 -5.58
CA ILE A 130 2.54 7.27 -6.88
C ILE A 130 2.13 8.57 -7.59
N VAL A 131 0.85 8.94 -7.54
CA VAL A 131 0.34 10.15 -8.17
C VAL A 131 0.85 11.41 -7.47
N LEU A 132 1.00 11.40 -6.15
CA LEU A 132 1.65 12.52 -5.46
C LEU A 132 3.14 12.63 -5.81
N LEU A 133 3.85 11.51 -5.96
CA LEU A 133 5.23 11.52 -6.48
C LEU A 133 5.29 12.11 -7.89
N LEU A 134 4.32 11.76 -8.75
CA LEU A 134 4.20 12.34 -10.08
C LEU A 134 3.92 13.85 -10.03
N TYR A 135 3.06 14.31 -9.12
CA TYR A 135 2.84 15.75 -8.92
C TYR A 135 4.13 16.44 -8.47
N ALA A 136 4.86 15.89 -7.50
CA ALA A 136 6.12 16.46 -7.04
C ALA A 136 7.13 16.56 -8.20
N PHE A 137 7.27 15.49 -9.00
CA PHE A 137 8.09 15.46 -10.21
C PHE A 137 7.74 16.58 -11.19
N LEU A 138 6.46 16.70 -11.56
CA LEU A 138 6.00 17.67 -12.56
C LEU A 138 6.18 19.10 -12.08
N LEU A 139 5.88 19.36 -10.80
CA LEU A 139 6.04 20.68 -10.19
C LEU A 139 7.52 21.07 -10.08
N GLU A 140 8.42 20.12 -9.85
CA GLU A 140 9.85 20.38 -9.78
C GLU A 140 10.44 20.76 -11.13
N HIS A 141 10.11 19.99 -12.17
CA HIS A 141 10.58 20.24 -13.53
C HIS A 141 9.78 21.33 -14.25
N LYS A 142 8.84 21.99 -13.56
CA LYS A 142 7.97 23.05 -14.11
C LYS A 142 7.30 22.63 -15.42
N VAL A 143 6.92 21.36 -15.51
CA VAL A 143 6.20 20.80 -16.65
C VAL A 143 4.77 21.33 -16.58
N ASP A 144 4.28 21.87 -17.69
CA ASP A 144 2.86 22.20 -17.82
C ASP A 144 2.06 20.92 -18.10
N TYR A 145 0.96 20.70 -17.38
CA TYR A 145 0.17 19.49 -17.48
C TYR A 145 -1.30 19.75 -17.21
N ASP A 146 -2.14 18.99 -17.89
CA ASP A 146 -3.57 18.96 -17.58
C ASP A 146 -3.84 18.10 -16.33
N SER A 147 -4.80 18.51 -15.50
CA SER A 147 -5.13 17.75 -14.28
C SER A 147 -5.68 16.36 -14.56
N TRP A 148 -6.35 16.15 -15.69
CA TRP A 148 -6.83 14.85 -16.12
C TRP A 148 -5.72 13.95 -16.64
N PHE A 149 -4.64 14.51 -17.19
CA PHE A 149 -3.46 13.72 -17.56
C PHE A 149 -2.91 12.94 -16.36
N VAL A 150 -2.79 13.60 -15.21
CA VAL A 150 -2.29 12.96 -13.99
C VAL A 150 -3.25 11.88 -13.46
N ILE A 151 -4.57 12.12 -13.55
CA ILE A 151 -5.58 11.11 -13.16
C ILE A 151 -5.53 9.91 -14.10
N LEU A 152 -5.44 10.13 -15.42
CA LEU A 152 -5.33 9.07 -16.41
C LEU A 152 -4.07 8.24 -16.19
N MET A 153 -2.95 8.90 -15.86
CA MET A 153 -1.71 8.21 -15.52
C MET A 153 -1.86 7.33 -14.27
N GLY A 154 -2.56 7.82 -13.24
CA GLY A 154 -2.87 7.03 -12.06
C GLY A 154 -3.71 5.79 -12.38
N VAL A 155 -4.75 5.92 -13.22
CA VAL A 155 -5.55 4.77 -13.68
C VAL A 155 -4.71 3.79 -14.49
N ALA A 156 -3.81 4.27 -15.35
CA ALA A 156 -2.88 3.42 -16.09
C ALA A 156 -1.93 2.65 -15.17
N PHE A 157 -1.43 3.28 -14.10
CA PHE A 157 -0.71 2.57 -13.04
C PHE A 157 -1.59 1.55 -12.33
N GLY A 158 -2.87 1.85 -12.11
CA GLY A 158 -3.84 0.90 -11.55
C GLY A 158 -3.95 -0.38 -12.36
N PHE A 159 -4.15 -0.26 -13.68
CA PHE A 159 -4.15 -1.40 -14.60
C PHE A 159 -2.83 -2.17 -14.58
N ALA A 160 -1.70 -1.46 -14.55
CA ALA A 160 -0.38 -2.09 -14.53
C ALA A 160 -0.10 -2.85 -13.23
N LEU A 161 -0.48 -2.28 -12.07
CA LEU A 161 -0.30 -2.91 -10.77
C LEU A 161 -1.24 -4.11 -10.60
N GLY A 162 -2.53 -3.96 -10.95
CA GLY A 162 -3.49 -5.06 -10.92
C GLY A 162 -3.06 -6.20 -11.83
N GLY A 163 -2.73 -5.91 -13.09
CA GLY A 163 -2.24 -6.94 -14.02
C GLY A 163 -0.93 -7.59 -13.56
N ALA A 164 -0.04 -6.86 -12.89
CA ALA A 164 1.18 -7.44 -12.33
C ALA A 164 0.90 -8.40 -11.16
N TRP A 165 -0.09 -8.10 -10.32
CA TRP A 165 -0.52 -8.97 -9.23
C TRP A 165 -1.17 -10.26 -9.74
N GLU A 166 -2.08 -10.16 -10.69
CA GLU A 166 -2.71 -11.32 -11.34
C GLU A 166 -1.70 -12.26 -12.00
N ILE A 167 -0.69 -11.68 -12.67
CA ILE A 167 0.42 -12.45 -13.24
C ILE A 167 1.22 -13.13 -12.12
N PHE A 168 1.41 -12.46 -10.98
CA PHE A 168 2.09 -13.03 -9.84
C PHE A 168 1.32 -14.23 -9.27
N GLU A 169 0.01 -14.11 -9.04
CA GLU A 169 -0.85 -15.21 -8.56
C GLU A 169 -0.85 -16.40 -9.51
N TRP A 170 -1.07 -16.13 -10.80
CA TRP A 170 -0.98 -17.16 -11.84
C TRP A 170 0.40 -17.83 -11.86
N THR A 171 1.47 -17.07 -11.66
CA THR A 171 2.84 -17.62 -11.63
C THR A 171 3.07 -18.51 -10.40
N ILE A 172 2.58 -18.10 -9.23
CA ILE A 172 2.70 -18.90 -8.01
C ILE A 172 1.91 -20.20 -8.16
N ASP A 173 0.71 -20.15 -8.74
CA ASP A 173 -0.08 -21.34 -9.03
C ASP A 173 0.59 -22.27 -10.03
N LEU A 174 1.17 -21.71 -11.10
CA LEU A 174 1.92 -22.49 -12.07
C LEU A 174 3.10 -23.24 -11.44
N LEU A 175 3.75 -22.65 -10.44
CA LEU A 175 4.95 -23.21 -9.80
C LEU A 175 4.65 -24.13 -8.62
N PHE A 176 3.58 -23.86 -7.87
CA PHE A 176 3.34 -24.45 -6.55
C PHE A 176 1.95 -25.05 -6.36
N ASP A 177 1.04 -24.92 -7.34
CA ASP A 177 -0.36 -25.38 -7.25
C ASP A 177 -1.04 -24.85 -5.98
N ALA A 178 -0.84 -23.55 -5.71
CA ALA A 178 -1.19 -22.92 -4.44
C ALA A 178 -2.67 -22.49 -4.35
N GLY A 179 -3.37 -22.41 -5.49
CA GLY A 179 -4.79 -22.05 -5.57
C GLY A 179 -5.08 -20.58 -5.36
N TYR A 180 -4.21 -19.68 -5.85
CA TYR A 180 -4.39 -18.23 -5.82
C TYR A 180 -5.20 -17.69 -7.02
N GLN A 181 -5.24 -18.40 -8.14
CA GLN A 181 -5.88 -17.95 -9.38
C GLN A 181 -7.23 -18.65 -9.57
N ASP A 182 -8.33 -17.91 -9.35
CA ASP A 182 -9.70 -18.44 -9.38
C ASP A 182 -10.36 -18.42 -10.77
N GLY A 183 -9.76 -17.71 -11.74
CA GLY A 183 -10.05 -17.83 -13.16
C GLY A 183 -10.16 -16.50 -13.91
N LEU A 184 -10.35 -16.58 -15.23
CA LEU A 184 -10.33 -15.38 -16.09
C LEU A 184 -11.31 -14.28 -15.66
N ASN A 185 -12.52 -14.63 -15.21
CA ASN A 185 -13.50 -13.62 -14.86
C ASN A 185 -13.12 -12.88 -13.57
N ASP A 186 -12.52 -13.60 -12.62
CA ASP A 186 -11.98 -13.08 -11.37
C ASP A 186 -10.89 -12.05 -11.67
N THR A 187 -9.82 -12.50 -12.34
CA THR A 187 -8.73 -11.64 -12.86
C THR A 187 -9.20 -10.36 -13.53
N MET A 188 -10.22 -10.44 -14.40
CA MET A 188 -10.72 -9.26 -15.09
C MET A 188 -11.47 -8.30 -14.16
N VAL A 189 -12.20 -8.82 -13.17
CA VAL A 189 -12.87 -8.04 -12.13
C VAL A 189 -11.86 -7.38 -11.21
N ASP A 190 -10.78 -8.06 -10.83
CA ASP A 190 -9.79 -7.53 -9.88
C ASP A 190 -8.88 -6.48 -10.50
N ILE A 191 -8.50 -6.66 -11.78
CA ILE A 191 -7.87 -5.60 -12.57
C ILE A 191 -8.78 -4.36 -12.67
N LEU A 192 -10.08 -4.56 -12.89
CA LEU A 192 -11.05 -3.45 -12.96
C LEU A 192 -11.22 -2.77 -11.60
N ALA A 193 -11.30 -3.54 -10.51
CA ALA A 193 -11.39 -3.02 -9.16
C ALA A 193 -10.15 -2.22 -8.79
N GLY A 194 -8.97 -2.72 -9.13
CA GLY A 194 -7.69 -2.01 -9.03
C GLY A 194 -7.69 -0.69 -9.81
N ALA A 195 -8.21 -0.68 -11.05
CA ALA A 195 -8.31 0.53 -11.86
C ALA A 195 -9.31 1.55 -11.27
N VAL A 196 -10.43 1.11 -10.69
CA VAL A 196 -11.38 1.98 -9.98
C VAL A 196 -10.74 2.54 -8.70
N GLY A 197 -10.05 1.69 -7.93
CA GLY A 197 -9.26 2.10 -6.77
C GLY A 197 -8.22 3.16 -7.13
N ALA A 198 -7.50 2.95 -8.22
CA ALA A 198 -6.52 3.89 -8.76
C ALA A 198 -7.13 5.22 -9.19
N PHE A 199 -8.33 5.20 -9.80
CA PHE A 199 -9.07 6.42 -10.12
C PHE A 199 -9.42 7.21 -8.87
N ILE A 200 -9.98 6.54 -7.85
CA ILE A 200 -10.32 7.15 -6.55
C ILE A 200 -9.06 7.69 -5.87
N GLY A 201 -7.98 6.92 -5.84
CA GLY A 201 -6.68 7.31 -5.28
C GLY A 201 -6.09 8.53 -5.98
N SER A 202 -6.21 8.60 -7.30
CA SER A 202 -5.79 9.77 -8.09
C SER A 202 -6.59 11.03 -7.74
N LEU A 203 -7.90 10.88 -7.51
CA LEU A 203 -8.76 11.98 -7.05
C LEU A 203 -8.42 12.40 -5.61
N ALA A 204 -8.07 11.45 -4.74
CA ALA A 204 -7.62 11.72 -3.39
C ALA A 204 -6.30 12.50 -3.39
N ALA A 205 -5.31 12.08 -4.19
CA ALA A 205 -4.04 12.77 -4.39
C ALA A 205 -4.24 14.20 -4.93
N ARG A 206 -5.12 14.37 -5.94
CA ARG A 206 -5.48 15.70 -6.46
C ARG A 206 -6.11 16.59 -5.39
N SER A 207 -6.99 16.03 -4.57
CA SER A 207 -7.66 16.75 -3.48
C SER A 207 -6.68 17.14 -2.37
N TYR A 208 -5.74 16.26 -2.04
CA TYR A 208 -4.64 16.51 -1.11
C TYR A 208 -3.80 17.71 -1.57
N ARG A 209 -3.28 17.64 -2.80
CA ARG A 209 -2.51 18.74 -3.42
C ARG A 209 -3.26 20.07 -3.38
N ARG A 210 -4.55 20.07 -3.70
CA ARG A 210 -5.38 21.29 -3.69
C ARG A 210 -5.54 21.92 -2.31
N ARG A 211 -5.57 21.11 -1.23
CA ARG A 211 -5.75 21.59 0.14
C ARG A 211 -4.45 22.11 0.76
N ASN A 212 -3.35 21.43 0.49
CA ASN A 212 -2.04 21.68 1.12
C ASN A 212 -1.13 22.60 0.26
N GLY A 213 -1.43 22.70 -1.04
CA GLY A 213 -0.68 23.54 -1.97
C GLY A 213 0.61 22.91 -2.47
N ASP A 214 1.17 23.49 -3.53
CA ASP A 214 2.29 22.90 -4.28
C ASP A 214 3.60 22.85 -3.49
N LYS A 215 3.78 23.74 -2.49
CA LYS A 215 4.99 23.75 -1.64
C LYS A 215 5.03 22.55 -0.71
N GLU A 216 3.92 22.25 -0.04
CA GLU A 216 3.83 21.12 0.90
C GLU A 216 4.02 19.79 0.16
N VAL A 217 3.43 19.64 -1.03
CA VAL A 217 3.63 18.44 -1.87
C VAL A 217 5.10 18.24 -2.27
N LYS A 218 5.86 19.33 -2.50
CA LYS A 218 7.30 19.24 -2.80
C LYS A 218 8.15 18.96 -1.56
N GLU A 219 7.79 19.53 -0.42
CA GLU A 219 8.56 19.43 0.83
C GLU A 219 8.33 18.08 1.54
N GLU A 220 7.12 17.51 1.48
CA GLU A 220 6.80 16.19 2.05
C GLU A 220 7.26 15.02 1.17
N LEU A 221 7.50 15.28 -0.11
CA LEU A 221 8.01 14.31 -1.09
C LEU A 221 9.33 14.82 -1.65
N PRO A 222 10.37 15.02 -0.81
CA PRO A 222 11.67 15.44 -1.29
C PRO A 222 12.12 14.39 -2.29
N ILE A 223 12.07 14.79 -3.54
CA ILE A 223 12.03 13.85 -4.65
C ILE A 223 13.33 13.05 -4.60
N PHE A 224 13.25 11.77 -4.97
CA PHE A 224 14.33 10.77 -4.99
C PHE A 224 15.61 11.17 -5.78
N TYR A 225 15.80 12.42 -6.20
CA TYR A 225 16.95 12.87 -6.99
C TYR A 225 18.27 12.93 -6.22
N GLU A 226 18.27 13.09 -4.89
CA GLU A 226 19.54 12.99 -4.13
C GLU A 226 19.88 11.53 -3.75
N TRP A 227 19.13 10.55 -4.26
CA TRP A 227 19.38 9.13 -4.01
C TRP A 227 20.30 8.48 -5.07
N PHE A 228 20.55 9.15 -6.20
CA PHE A 228 21.42 8.73 -7.29
C PHE A 228 22.41 9.84 -7.65
#